data_AF-A0A7J9UTL5-F1
#
_entry.id   AF-A0A7J9UTL5-F1
#
_cell.length_a   1.000
_cell.length_b   1.000
_cell.length_c   1.000
_cell.angle_alpha   90.00
_cell.angle_beta   90.00
_cell.angle_gamma   90.00
#
_symmetry.space_group_name_H-M   'P 1'
#
loop_
_entity.id
_entity.type
_entity.pdbx_description
1 polymer ?
#
loop_
_entity_poly.entity_id
_entity_poly.type
_entity_poly.pdbx_seq_one_letter_code
_entity_poly.pdbx_strand_id
1 'polypeptide(L)'
;MSTDRTTPLAGVTRGIEENRKLDGAVRALQPLAGGLVSNPSVRDLLHGRWLGHALHPLLTDLPLGMWMSSMALDLTGGPSARPAASRLLGLGVLTAVPTAITGLAEWAVTDTRSQRVGVTHATANSVALTCFAASWVARRAGRHDQGVALSLAGGLVSVWGGYLGGHLTLARKVGTFDPAAAGAGEAPVTASTPGTETDSGIEIGVS
;
A
#
# COMPACT_ATOMS: atom_id res chain seq x y z
N MET A 1 15.82 -27.35 -15.27
CA MET A 1 14.35 -27.24 -15.08
C MET A 1 14.13 -26.67 -13.68
N SER A 2 14.08 -25.35 -13.56
CA SER A 2 13.96 -24.68 -12.26
C SER A 2 12.51 -24.78 -11.80
N THR A 3 12.26 -25.48 -10.69
CA THR A 3 10.94 -25.48 -10.05
C THR A 3 10.62 -24.07 -9.60
N ASP A 4 9.68 -23.43 -10.27
CA ASP A 4 9.16 -22.09 -9.95
C ASP A 4 8.53 -22.13 -8.54
N ARG A 5 9.33 -21.80 -7.53
CA ARG A 5 8.95 -21.93 -6.13
C ARG A 5 8.15 -20.70 -5.74
N THR A 6 6.86 -20.68 -6.10
CA THR A 6 5.95 -19.63 -5.64
C THR A 6 5.84 -19.70 -4.12
N THR A 7 6.08 -18.57 -3.44
CA THR A 7 5.94 -18.52 -1.97
C THR A 7 4.48 -18.73 -1.57
N PRO A 8 4.19 -19.27 -0.37
CA PRO A 8 2.82 -19.45 0.09
C PRO A 8 1.97 -18.18 0.02
N LEU A 9 2.56 -17.03 0.37
CA LEU A 9 1.87 -15.74 0.32
C LEU A 9 1.57 -15.28 -1.12
N ALA A 10 2.45 -15.56 -2.09
CA ALA A 10 2.17 -15.31 -3.50
C ALA A 10 1.01 -16.19 -4.02
N GLY A 11 0.86 -17.41 -3.48
CA GLY A 11 -0.30 -18.26 -3.74
C GLY A 11 -1.60 -17.64 -3.21
N VAL A 12 -1.57 -17.03 -2.02
CA VAL A 12 -2.73 -16.36 -1.43
C VAL A 12 -3.16 -15.14 -2.25
N THR A 13 -2.23 -14.26 -2.62
CA THR A 13 -2.58 -13.06 -3.41
C THR A 13 -3.12 -13.43 -4.79
N ARG A 14 -2.51 -14.42 -5.46
CA ARG A 14 -3.05 -14.98 -6.71
C ARG A 14 -4.46 -15.55 -6.52
N GLY A 15 -4.70 -16.28 -5.43
CA GLY A 15 -6.02 -16.79 -5.09
C GLY A 15 -7.07 -15.67 -4.94
N ILE A 16 -6.69 -14.54 -4.35
CA ILE A 16 -7.56 -13.35 -4.22
C ILE A 16 -7.80 -12.70 -5.59
N GLU A 17 -6.77 -12.53 -6.41
CA GLU A 17 -6.86 -11.97 -7.76
C GLU A 17 -7.82 -12.76 -8.66
N GLU A 18 -7.87 -14.08 -8.51
CA GLU A 18 -8.69 -14.98 -9.33
C GLU A 18 -10.09 -15.21 -8.74
N ASN A 19 -10.34 -14.78 -7.50
CA ASN A 19 -11.60 -15.04 -6.80
C ASN A 19 -12.75 -14.16 -7.30
N ARG A 20 -13.49 -14.68 -8.28
CA ARG A 20 -14.69 -14.03 -8.86
C ARG A 20 -15.82 -13.78 -7.86
N LYS A 21 -15.83 -14.43 -6.68
CA LYS A 21 -16.84 -14.15 -5.65
C LYS A 21 -16.73 -12.71 -5.14
N LEU A 22 -15.55 -12.08 -5.26
CA LEU A 22 -15.33 -10.69 -4.90
C LEU A 22 -15.91 -9.70 -5.91
N ASP A 23 -16.30 -10.15 -7.11
CA ASP A 23 -16.83 -9.26 -8.16
C ASP A 23 -18.13 -8.57 -7.74
N GLY A 24 -18.91 -9.19 -6.85
CA GLY A 24 -20.11 -8.57 -6.28
C GLY A 24 -19.78 -7.32 -5.46
N ALA A 25 -18.77 -7.41 -4.59
CA ALA A 25 -18.32 -6.28 -3.78
C ALA A 25 -17.65 -5.20 -4.65
N VAL A 26 -16.87 -5.59 -5.66
CA VAL A 26 -16.31 -4.66 -6.65
C VAL A 26 -17.44 -3.87 -7.33
N ARG A 27 -18.46 -4.56 -7.86
CA ARG A 27 -19.62 -3.90 -8.51
C ARG A 27 -20.38 -2.98 -7.57
N ALA A 28 -20.51 -3.34 -6.29
CA ALA A 28 -21.20 -2.51 -5.30
C ALA A 28 -20.44 -1.20 -5.00
N LEU A 29 -19.10 -1.22 -5.01
CA LEU A 29 -18.27 -0.05 -4.72
C LEU A 29 -17.98 0.82 -5.94
N GLN A 30 -18.06 0.25 -7.15
CA GLN A 30 -17.73 0.95 -8.40
C GLN A 30 -18.49 2.26 -8.62
N PRO A 31 -19.81 2.39 -8.33
CA PRO A 31 -20.52 3.66 -8.51
C PRO A 31 -19.98 4.78 -7.61
N LEU A 32 -19.68 4.45 -6.34
CA LEU A 32 -19.11 5.40 -5.39
C LEU A 32 -17.71 5.84 -5.82
N ALA A 33 -16.86 4.86 -6.15
CA ALA A 33 -15.49 5.12 -6.57
C ALA A 33 -15.44 5.90 -7.89
N GLY A 34 -16.29 5.54 -8.85
CA GLY A 34 -16.43 6.24 -10.13
C GLY A 34 -16.93 7.67 -9.96
N GLY A 35 -17.91 7.91 -9.08
CA GLY A 35 -18.38 9.25 -8.73
C GLY A 35 -17.27 10.13 -8.16
N LEU A 36 -16.44 9.59 -7.26
CA LEU A 36 -15.31 10.29 -6.64
C LEU A 36 -14.28 10.78 -7.69
N VAL A 37 -14.04 10.01 -8.74
CA VAL A 37 -13.05 10.33 -9.78
C VAL A 37 -13.65 10.85 -11.10
N SER A 38 -14.95 11.14 -11.10
CA SER A 38 -15.66 11.66 -12.29
C SER A 38 -15.18 13.05 -12.69
N ASN A 39 -14.80 13.89 -11.72
CA ASN A 39 -14.22 15.19 -11.97
C ASN A 39 -12.70 15.05 -12.18
N PRO A 40 -12.14 15.48 -13.33
CA PRO A 40 -10.71 15.34 -13.63
C PRO A 40 -9.79 16.01 -12.60
N SER A 41 -10.12 17.22 -12.14
CA SER A 41 -9.29 17.96 -11.18
C SER A 41 -9.27 17.28 -9.81
N VAL A 42 -10.42 16.75 -9.36
CA VAL A 42 -10.52 15.98 -8.10
C VAL A 42 -9.75 14.68 -8.22
N ARG A 43 -9.90 13.96 -9.33
CA ARG A 43 -9.16 12.73 -9.60
C ARG A 43 -7.66 12.98 -9.57
N ASP A 44 -7.17 13.99 -10.29
CA ASP A 44 -5.74 14.29 -10.40
C ASP A 44 -5.14 14.71 -9.04
N LEU A 45 -5.91 15.42 -8.22
CA LEU A 45 -5.56 15.75 -6.83
C LEU A 45 -5.43 14.49 -5.97
N LEU A 46 -6.45 13.62 -5.96
CA LEU A 46 -6.52 12.41 -5.12
C LEU A 46 -5.54 11.33 -5.55
N HIS A 47 -5.21 11.27 -6.84
CA HIS A 47 -4.19 10.39 -7.40
C HIS A 47 -2.76 10.90 -7.14
N GLY A 48 -2.58 12.15 -6.72
CA GLY A 48 -1.27 12.71 -6.41
C GLY A 48 -0.47 13.12 -7.65
N ARG A 49 -1.12 13.42 -8.78
CA ARG A 49 -0.41 13.83 -10.01
C ARG A 49 0.46 15.07 -9.81
N TRP A 50 0.01 16.00 -8.97
CA TRP A 50 0.75 17.21 -8.58
C TRP A 50 2.00 16.93 -7.74
N LEU A 51 2.05 15.77 -7.08
CA LEU A 51 3.19 15.30 -6.28
C LEU A 51 4.19 14.48 -7.13
N GLY A 52 3.77 14.05 -8.33
CA GLY A 52 4.49 13.07 -9.14
C GLY A 52 4.44 11.63 -8.60
N HIS A 53 3.69 11.41 -7.50
CA HIS A 53 3.61 10.12 -6.81
C HIS A 53 2.19 9.85 -6.32
N ALA A 54 1.85 8.57 -6.22
CA ALA A 54 0.64 8.07 -5.58
C ALA A 54 0.43 8.68 -4.19
N LEU A 55 -0.68 9.41 -4.01
CA LEU A 55 -0.98 10.10 -2.75
C LEU A 55 -1.39 9.12 -1.64
N HIS A 56 -2.10 8.03 -1.98
CA HIS A 56 -2.59 7.09 -0.98
C HIS A 56 -1.46 6.38 -0.22
N PRO A 57 -0.46 5.73 -0.88
CA PRO A 57 0.68 5.14 -0.16
C PRO A 57 1.39 6.15 0.76
N LEU A 58 1.60 7.39 0.32
CA LEU A 58 2.17 8.44 1.17
C LEU A 58 1.31 8.71 2.40
N LEU A 59 -0.01 8.83 2.23
CA LEU A 59 -0.92 9.08 3.34
C LEU A 59 -1.00 7.90 4.31
N THR A 60 -0.78 6.65 3.88
CA THR A 60 -0.83 5.48 4.78
C THR A 60 0.20 5.51 5.91
N ASP A 61 1.32 6.23 5.73
CA ASP A 61 2.34 6.39 6.77
C ASP A 61 1.81 7.14 8.00
N LEU A 62 0.85 8.05 7.81
CA LEU A 62 0.26 8.82 8.91
C LEU A 62 -0.53 7.95 9.90
N PRO A 63 -1.62 7.25 9.52
CA PRO A 63 -2.37 6.41 10.44
C PRO A 63 -1.48 5.27 10.99
N LEU A 64 -0.66 4.63 10.16
CA LEU A 64 0.23 3.55 10.61
C LEU A 64 1.24 4.06 11.63
N GLY A 65 1.96 5.14 11.34
CA GLY A 65 2.94 5.71 12.26
C GLY A 65 2.32 6.11 13.60
N MET A 66 1.13 6.72 13.58
CA MET A 66 0.40 7.10 14.79
C MET A 66 -0.05 5.89 15.62
N TRP A 67 -0.61 4.86 14.99
CA TRP A 67 -1.06 3.66 15.69
C TRP A 67 0.11 2.83 16.23
N MET A 68 1.17 2.64 15.44
CA MET A 68 2.37 1.94 15.90
C MET A 68 3.04 2.68 17.07
N SER A 69 3.09 4.02 17.01
CA SER A 69 3.59 4.84 18.11
C SER A 69 2.70 4.76 19.35
N SER A 70 1.37 4.73 19.21
CA SER A 70 0.48 4.49 20.35
C SER A 70 0.79 3.15 21.01
N MET A 71 0.89 2.07 20.24
CA MET A 71 1.18 0.74 20.80
C MET A 71 2.55 0.67 21.45
N ALA A 72 3.57 1.32 20.86
CA ALA A 72 4.89 1.42 21.48
C ALA A 72 4.82 2.11 22.85
N LEU A 73 4.05 3.20 22.97
CA LEU A 73 3.83 3.88 24.24
C LEU A 73 3.02 3.02 25.22
N ASP A 74 2.03 2.27 24.76
CA ASP A 74 1.24 1.36 25.60
C ASP A 74 2.14 0.27 26.23
N LEU A 75 3.16 -0.19 25.50
CA LEU A 75 4.07 -1.26 25.94
C LEU A 75 5.25 -0.76 26.79
N THR A 76 5.71 0.47 26.55
CA THR A 76 6.98 0.96 27.12
C THR A 76 6.83 2.18 28.04
N GLY A 77 5.76 2.96 27.88
CA GLY A 77 5.63 4.29 28.48
C GLY A 77 4.91 4.34 29.84
N GLY A 78 4.29 3.24 30.27
CA GLY A 78 3.57 3.16 31.54
C GLY A 78 2.38 4.13 31.67
N PRO A 79 1.84 4.34 32.88
CA PRO A 79 0.63 5.16 33.09
C PRO A 79 0.74 6.62 32.64
N SER A 80 1.92 7.23 32.71
CA SER A 80 2.16 8.62 32.31
C SER A 80 2.06 8.84 30.79
N ALA A 81 2.32 7.81 29.98
CA ALA A 81 2.23 7.88 28.52
C ALA A 81 0.82 7.69 27.96
N ARG A 82 -0.15 7.23 28.79
CA ARG A 82 -1.52 6.93 28.35
C ARG A 82 -2.23 8.07 27.61
N PRO A 83 -2.10 9.36 28.03
CA PRO A 83 -2.70 10.47 27.29
C PRO A 83 -2.10 10.65 25.89
N ALA A 84 -0.78 10.49 25.74
CA ALA A 84 -0.09 10.59 24.46
C ALA A 84 -0.48 9.44 23.53
N ALA A 85 -0.48 8.20 24.04
CA ALA A 85 -0.94 7.02 23.30
C ALA A 85 -2.38 7.20 22.80
N SER A 86 -3.29 7.66 23.67
CA SER A 86 -4.69 7.90 23.32
C SER A 86 -4.87 9.01 22.27
N ARG A 87 -4.03 10.06 22.29
CA ARG A 87 -4.05 11.14 21.29
C ARG A 87 -3.59 10.64 19.93
N LEU A 88 -2.47 9.91 19.89
CA LEU A 88 -1.96 9.30 18.65
C LEU A 88 -2.99 8.37 18.03
N LEU A 89 -3.64 7.55 18.85
CA LEU A 89 -4.69 6.65 18.39
C LEU A 89 -5.84 7.40 17.71
N GLY A 90 -6.31 8.49 18.32
CA GLY A 90 -7.35 9.36 17.77
C GLY A 90 -6.91 10.08 16.49
N LEU A 91 -5.67 10.60 16.46
CA LEU A 91 -5.10 11.22 15.26
C LEU A 91 -5.00 10.23 14.11
N GLY A 92 -4.62 8.97 14.38
CA GLY A 92 -4.57 7.92 13.35
C GLY A 92 -5.96 7.60 12.79
N VAL A 93 -7.01 7.60 13.64
CA VAL A 93 -8.40 7.46 13.17
C VAL A 93 -8.80 8.63 12.27
N LEU A 94 -8.39 9.85 12.61
CA LEU A 94 -8.69 11.03 11.80
C LEU A 94 -7.97 11.01 10.45
N THR A 95 -6.68 10.66 10.43
CA THR A 95 -5.89 10.61 9.18
C THR A 95 -6.25 9.42 8.30
N ALA A 96 -6.85 8.36 8.84
CA ALA A 96 -7.37 7.24 8.06
C ALA A 96 -8.47 7.65 7.06
N VAL A 97 -9.24 8.71 7.35
CA VAL A 97 -10.32 9.17 6.47
C VAL A 97 -9.80 9.67 5.12
N PRO A 98 -8.95 10.71 5.03
CA PRO A 98 -8.40 11.14 3.75
C PRO A 98 -7.56 10.04 3.09
N THR A 99 -6.88 9.20 3.87
CA THR A 99 -6.14 8.04 3.35
C THR A 99 -7.06 7.05 2.62
N ALA A 100 -8.23 6.74 3.19
CA ALA A 100 -9.19 5.83 2.55
C ALA A 100 -9.81 6.43 1.28
N ILE A 101 -10.06 7.75 1.27
CA ILE A 101 -10.61 8.46 0.11
C ILE A 101 -9.62 8.41 -1.06
N THR A 102 -8.34 8.69 -0.83
CA THR A 102 -7.33 8.60 -1.89
C THR A 102 -7.14 7.17 -2.38
N GLY A 103 -7.19 6.18 -1.49
CA GLY A 103 -7.11 4.76 -1.87
C GLY A 103 -8.31 4.31 -2.71
N LEU A 104 -9.52 4.77 -2.37
CA LEU A 104 -10.72 4.50 -3.16
C LEU A 104 -10.64 5.13 -4.56
N ALA A 105 -10.08 6.34 -4.66
CA ALA A 105 -9.85 7.01 -5.93
C ALA A 105 -8.86 6.25 -6.82
N GLU A 106 -7.73 5.78 -6.27
CA GLU A 106 -6.77 4.95 -7.02
C GLU A 106 -7.39 3.63 -7.45
N TRP A 107 -8.10 2.96 -6.55
CA TRP A 107 -8.78 1.69 -6.82
C TRP A 107 -9.78 1.76 -7.99
N ALA A 108 -10.48 2.89 -8.14
CA ALA A 108 -11.53 3.10 -9.13
C ALA A 108 -11.11 2.83 -10.59
N VAL A 109 -9.82 3.04 -10.90
CA VAL A 109 -9.27 2.97 -12.27
C VAL A 109 -8.39 1.74 -12.49
N THR A 110 -8.33 0.82 -11.53
CA THR A 110 -7.52 -0.40 -11.63
C THR A 110 -8.21 -1.51 -12.42
N ASP A 111 -7.43 -2.48 -12.91
CA ASP A 111 -7.98 -3.68 -13.52
C ASP A 111 -8.71 -4.57 -12.49
N THR A 112 -9.64 -5.42 -12.96
CA THR A 112 -10.50 -6.22 -12.08
C THR A 112 -9.74 -7.11 -11.09
N ARG A 113 -8.55 -7.65 -11.45
CA ARG A 113 -7.78 -8.48 -10.50
C ARG A 113 -7.25 -7.64 -9.35
N SER A 114 -6.69 -6.47 -9.67
CA SER A 114 -6.25 -5.49 -8.68
C SER A 114 -7.43 -4.97 -7.85
N GLN A 115 -8.62 -4.80 -8.45
CA GLN A 115 -9.81 -4.41 -7.71
C GLN A 115 -10.22 -5.43 -6.64
N ARG A 116 -10.14 -6.73 -6.92
CA ARG A 116 -10.43 -7.80 -5.95
C ARG A 116 -9.49 -7.78 -4.75
N VAL A 117 -8.20 -7.60 -5.01
CA VAL A 117 -7.20 -7.42 -3.96
C VAL A 117 -7.50 -6.14 -3.17
N GLY A 118 -7.84 -5.05 -3.87
CA GLY A 118 -8.22 -3.77 -3.27
C GLY A 118 -9.42 -3.86 -2.33
N VAL A 119 -10.48 -4.60 -2.68
CA VAL A 119 -11.62 -4.84 -1.79
C VAL A 119 -11.21 -5.61 -0.53
N THR A 120 -10.36 -6.62 -0.70
CA THR A 120 -9.85 -7.42 0.44
C THR A 120 -8.98 -6.58 1.36
N HIS A 121 -8.10 -5.76 0.79
CA HIS A 121 -7.27 -4.78 1.48
C HIS A 121 -8.12 -3.75 2.23
N ALA A 122 -9.12 -3.15 1.57
CA ALA A 122 -10.02 -2.18 2.17
C ALA A 122 -10.84 -2.79 3.32
N THR A 123 -11.26 -4.05 3.18
CA THR A 123 -11.98 -4.78 4.24
C THR A 123 -11.09 -5.00 5.46
N ALA A 124 -9.86 -5.47 5.27
CA ALA A 124 -8.90 -5.66 6.36
C ALA A 124 -8.63 -4.34 7.10
N ASN A 125 -8.37 -3.26 6.36
CA ASN A 125 -8.11 -1.96 6.97
C ASN A 125 -9.36 -1.35 7.63
N SER A 126 -10.58 -1.65 7.15
CA SER A 126 -11.82 -1.22 7.81
C SER A 126 -12.02 -1.93 9.16
N VAL A 127 -11.68 -3.22 9.23
CA VAL A 127 -11.69 -3.98 10.50
C VAL A 127 -10.64 -3.40 11.45
N ALA A 128 -9.41 -3.18 10.99
CA ALA A 128 -8.36 -2.60 11.80
C ALA A 128 -8.74 -1.20 12.31
N LEU A 129 -9.25 -0.31 11.44
CA LEU A 129 -9.73 1.02 11.81
C LEU A 129 -10.84 0.94 12.87
N THR A 130 -11.76 -0.02 12.74
CA THR A 130 -12.82 -0.24 13.74
C THR A 130 -12.23 -0.65 15.08
N CYS A 131 -11.23 -1.55 15.10
CA CYS A 131 -10.50 -1.92 16.31
C CYS A 131 -9.79 -0.72 16.96
N PHE A 132 -9.12 0.13 16.17
CA PHE A 132 -8.46 1.34 16.66
C PHE A 132 -9.46 2.39 17.17
N ALA A 133 -10.58 2.59 16.48
CA ALA A 133 -11.64 3.49 16.93
C ALA A 133 -12.30 2.98 18.23
N ALA A 134 -12.59 1.69 18.31
CA ALA A 134 -13.11 1.06 19.52
C ALA A 134 -12.11 1.15 20.68
N SER A 135 -10.81 0.95 20.41
CA SER A 135 -9.74 1.17 21.38
C SER A 135 -9.75 2.62 21.90
N TRP A 136 -9.85 3.60 21.00
CA TRP A 136 -9.90 5.02 21.36
C TRP A 136 -11.09 5.34 22.25
N VAL A 137 -12.28 4.83 21.90
CA VAL A 137 -13.50 5.00 22.71
C VAL A 137 -13.36 4.30 24.07
N ALA A 138 -12.81 3.08 24.12
CA ALA A 138 -12.60 2.36 25.38
C ALA A 138 -11.65 3.11 26.32
N ARG A 139 -10.57 3.69 25.79
CA ARG A 139 -9.61 4.52 26.56
C ARG A 139 -10.28 5.79 27.10
N ARG A 140 -11.11 6.46 26.30
CA ARG A 140 -11.90 7.63 26.76
C ARG A 140 -12.92 7.28 27.85
N ALA A 141 -13.41 6.04 27.87
CA ALA A 141 -14.29 5.51 28.90
C ALA A 141 -13.54 4.95 30.14
N GLY A 142 -12.22 5.16 30.26
CA GLY A 142 -11.42 4.67 31.38
C GLY A 142 -11.04 3.19 31.31
N ARG A 143 -11.46 2.45 30.28
CA ARG A 143 -11.17 1.02 30.07
C ARG A 143 -9.87 0.85 29.29
N HIS A 144 -8.76 1.28 29.87
CA HIS A 144 -7.48 1.37 29.16
C HIS A 144 -6.96 0.02 28.67
N ASP A 145 -6.97 -1.02 29.51
CA ASP A 145 -6.42 -2.34 29.16
C ASP A 145 -7.20 -3.00 28.01
N GLN A 146 -8.53 -2.86 28.02
CA GLN A 146 -9.38 -3.25 26.89
C GLN A 146 -9.02 -2.48 25.61
N GLY A 147 -8.73 -1.19 25.74
CA GLY A 147 -8.25 -0.37 24.63
C GLY A 147 -6.92 -0.86 24.08
N VAL A 148 -5.95 -1.20 24.93
CA VAL A 148 -4.67 -1.77 24.49
C VAL A 148 -4.89 -3.08 23.73
N ALA A 149 -5.70 -4.00 24.26
CA ALA A 149 -6.00 -5.26 23.58
C ALA A 149 -6.64 -5.05 22.19
N LEU A 150 -7.61 -4.12 22.08
CA LEU A 150 -8.23 -3.76 20.80
C LEU A 150 -7.22 -3.15 19.83
N SER A 151 -6.30 -2.29 20.31
CA SER A 151 -5.25 -1.70 19.48
C SER A 151 -4.30 -2.74 18.93
N LEU A 152 -3.88 -3.71 19.75
CA LEU A 152 -3.00 -4.80 19.32
C LEU A 152 -3.69 -5.71 18.29
N ALA A 153 -4.96 -6.05 18.51
CA ALA A 153 -5.76 -6.80 17.53
C ALA A 153 -5.88 -6.04 16.20
N GLY A 154 -6.16 -4.73 16.25
CA GLY A 154 -6.17 -3.87 15.07
C GLY A 154 -4.83 -3.85 14.35
N GLY A 155 -3.72 -3.74 15.09
CA GLY A 155 -2.36 -3.80 14.56
C GLY A 155 -2.06 -5.08 13.79
N LEU A 156 -2.45 -6.25 14.32
CA LEU A 156 -2.28 -7.52 13.62
C LEU A 156 -3.06 -7.58 12.31
N VAL A 157 -4.30 -7.08 12.29
CA VAL A 157 -5.10 -6.98 11.06
C VAL A 157 -4.48 -5.98 10.08
N SER A 158 -3.94 -4.86 10.55
CA SER A 158 -3.23 -3.87 9.73
C SER A 158 -1.98 -4.43 9.09
N VAL A 159 -1.25 -5.36 9.72
CA VAL A 159 -0.11 -6.03 9.07
C VAL A 159 -0.56 -6.79 7.82
N TRP A 160 -1.68 -7.51 7.90
CA TRP A 160 -2.25 -8.19 6.73
C TRP A 160 -2.73 -7.20 5.66
N GLY A 161 -3.42 -6.13 6.09
CA GLY A 161 -3.81 -5.03 5.20
C GLY A 161 -2.60 -4.42 4.48
N GLY A 162 -1.52 -4.13 5.21
CA GLY A 162 -0.26 -3.60 4.69
C GLY A 162 0.41 -4.53 3.69
N TYR A 163 0.41 -5.84 3.95
CA TYR A 163 0.91 -6.83 2.99
C TYR A 163 0.14 -6.77 1.66
N LEU A 164 -1.20 -6.73 1.70
CA LEU A 164 -2.02 -6.60 0.50
C LEU A 164 -1.82 -5.25 -0.21
N GLY A 165 -1.61 -4.18 0.56
CA GLY A 165 -1.27 -2.85 0.03
C GLY A 165 0.07 -2.85 -0.71
N GLY A 166 1.09 -3.47 -0.11
CA GLY A 166 2.39 -3.68 -0.76
C GLY A 166 2.30 -4.53 -2.03
N HIS A 167 1.43 -5.55 -2.05
CA HIS A 167 1.17 -6.32 -3.28
C HIS A 167 0.54 -5.45 -4.38
N LEU A 168 -0.43 -4.59 -4.02
CA LEU A 168 -1.04 -3.66 -4.97
C LEU A 168 -0.02 -2.68 -5.55
N THR A 169 0.79 -2.03 -4.70
CA THR A 169 1.73 -0.99 -5.15
C THR A 169 2.95 -1.58 -5.85
N LEU A 170 3.57 -2.62 -5.29
CA LEU A 170 4.86 -3.14 -5.78
C LEU A 170 4.70 -4.22 -6.86
N ALA A 171 3.76 -5.15 -6.69
CA ALA A 171 3.60 -6.27 -7.63
C ALA A 171 2.61 -5.94 -8.76
N ARG A 172 1.51 -5.26 -8.45
CA ARG A 172 0.48 -4.88 -9.43
C ARG A 172 0.69 -3.48 -10.02
N LYS A 173 1.65 -2.71 -9.52
CA LYS A 173 1.95 -1.33 -9.96
C LYS A 173 0.72 -0.42 -9.91
N VAL A 174 -0.13 -0.62 -8.91
CA VAL A 174 -1.26 0.29 -8.64
C VAL A 174 -0.71 1.55 -7.99
N GLY A 175 -0.98 2.69 -8.63
CA GLY A 175 -0.58 4.00 -8.15
C GLY A 175 -0.24 4.93 -9.30
N THR A 176 -0.17 6.23 -9.02
CA THR A 176 0.33 7.23 -9.97
C THR A 176 1.86 7.27 -9.95
N PHE A 177 2.45 7.36 -11.15
CA PHE A 177 3.89 7.54 -11.35
C PHE A 177 4.11 8.70 -12.32
N ASP A 178 5.17 9.48 -12.11
CA ASP A 178 5.60 10.51 -13.06
C ASP A 178 6.12 9.85 -14.35
N PRO A 179 5.61 10.23 -15.54
CA PRO A 179 6.13 9.73 -16.82
C PRO A 179 7.64 9.96 -17.02
N ALA A 180 8.21 11.03 -16.45
CA ALA A 180 9.64 11.28 -16.49
C ALA A 180 10.45 10.26 -15.66
N ALA A 181 9.85 9.71 -14.60
CA ALA A 181 10.43 8.65 -13.78
C ALA A 181 10.21 7.25 -14.39
N ALA A 182 9.24 7.08 -15.30
CA ALA A 182 8.95 5.80 -15.95
C ALA A 182 10.02 5.36 -16.96
N GLY A 183 11.01 6.23 -17.27
CA GLY A 183 12.07 5.97 -18.23
C GLY A 183 11.53 5.94 -19.67
N ALA A 184 12.13 6.74 -20.55
CA ALA A 184 12.07 6.44 -21.97
C ALA A 184 12.48 4.96 -22.14
N GLY A 185 11.62 4.16 -22.78
CA GLY A 185 11.70 2.70 -22.79
C GLY A 185 13.13 2.20 -22.81
N GLU A 186 13.52 1.44 -21.79
CA GLU A 186 14.81 0.77 -21.71
C GLU A 186 15.01 0.01 -23.02
N ALA A 187 15.85 0.55 -23.91
CA ALA A 187 16.53 -0.28 -24.87
C ALA A 187 17.22 -1.37 -24.05
N PRO A 188 17.14 -2.66 -24.45
CA PRO A 188 17.80 -3.71 -23.72
C PRO A 188 19.25 -3.29 -23.50
N VAL A 189 19.72 -3.35 -22.26
CA VAL A 189 21.14 -3.26 -21.97
C VAL A 189 21.77 -4.41 -22.73
N THR A 190 22.24 -4.15 -23.95
CA THR A 190 23.04 -5.09 -24.71
C THR A 190 24.26 -5.31 -23.86
N ALA A 191 24.34 -6.48 -23.23
CA ALA A 191 25.56 -6.94 -22.60
C ALA A 191 26.67 -6.75 -23.62
N SER A 192 27.57 -5.80 -23.35
CA SER A 192 28.78 -5.63 -24.13
C SER A 192 29.55 -6.93 -24.00
N THR A 193 29.57 -7.69 -25.09
CA THR A 193 30.44 -8.86 -25.23
C THR A 193 31.87 -8.42 -24.92
N PRO A 194 32.61 -9.09 -24.03
CA PRO A 194 34.02 -8.80 -23.85
C PRO A 194 34.72 -8.97 -25.20
N GLY A 195 35.45 -7.95 -25.63
CA GLY A 195 36.15 -7.94 -26.90
C GLY A 195 37.06 -9.16 -27.03
N THR A 196 36.88 -9.91 -28.11
CA THR A 196 37.93 -10.76 -28.65
C THR A 196 39.01 -9.82 -29.21
N GLU A 197 40.08 -9.61 -28.44
CA GLU A 197 41.37 -9.21 -29.01
C GLU A 197 41.79 -10.30 -29.99
N THR A 198 41.60 -10.05 -31.28
CA THR A 198 42.31 -10.78 -32.32
C THR A 198 43.65 -10.09 -32.54
N ASP A 199 44.68 -10.73 -31.99
CA ASP A 199 46.05 -10.67 -32.46
C ASP A 199 46.08 -10.92 -33.98
N SER A 200 46.51 -9.92 -34.75
CA SER A 200 46.93 -10.12 -36.13
C SER A 200 47.80 -8.97 -36.62
N GLY A 201 49.08 -9.28 -36.85
CA GLY A 201 49.75 -8.87 -38.08
C GLY A 201 50.70 -7.69 -37.96
N ILE A 202 51.96 -8.00 -37.68
CA ILE A 202 53.12 -7.22 -38.14
C ILE A 202 53.04 -7.11 -39.67
N GLU A 203 52.96 -5.89 -40.20
CA GLU A 203 53.47 -5.59 -41.55
C GLU A 203 54.50 -4.45 -41.49
N ILE A 204 55.72 -4.88 -41.78
CA ILE A 204 56.89 -4.08 -42.13
C ILE A 204 56.71 -3.53 -43.56
N GLY A 205 56.85 -2.22 -43.73
CA GLY A 205 56.80 -1.57 -45.04
C GLY A 205 57.58 -0.26 -45.06
N VAL A 206 58.84 -0.35 -45.49
CA VAL A 206 59.72 0.78 -45.83
C VAL A 206 59.41 1.26 -47.23
N SER A 207 59.20 2.57 -47.40
CA SER A 207 59.71 3.42 -48.50
C SER A 207 59.50 4.89 -48.14
#